data_AF-A0A4S5CK44-F1
#
_entry.id   AF-A0A4S5CK44-F1
#
_cell.length_a   1.000
_cell.length_b   1.000
_cell.length_c   1.000
_cell.angle_alpha   90.00
_cell.angle_beta   90.00
_cell.angle_gamma   90.00
#
_symmetry.space_group_name_H-M   'P 1'
#
loop_
_entity.id
_entity.type
_entity.pdbx_description
1 polymer ?
#
loop_
_entity_poly.entity_id
_entity_poly.type
_entity_poly.pdbx_seq_one_letter_code
_entity_poly.pdbx_strand_id
1 'polypeptide(L)'
;MVRRFVGKYRSWPLFVYGRSCSHSESSSRVWGRQYLRHASSCKPDPCAIAIQGGFQWKRGGVMDPRQIMLNRIDELVAKGDKMIINVWGSEDGLQNGFCYSVGLTSLGLPELFISGNADPRIQCALIESVAAMYQEKGVSLGIHEGLLANGLRMELVEVDCADHKIRNEYIILAMDYYQGHAIPGCIRLVQLRWPDTQGRLPDEPGYDMADKQDLLPSSAQTKSMQFH
;
A
#
# COMPACT_ATOMS: atom_id res chain seq x y z
N MET A 1 40.87 9.95 17.64
CA MET A 1 39.73 9.63 18.54
C MET A 1 38.48 9.51 17.66
N VAL A 2 38.17 8.30 17.17
CA VAL A 2 37.07 8.04 16.24
C VAL A 2 35.90 7.45 17.03
N ARG A 3 34.79 8.20 17.14
CA ARG A 3 33.56 7.70 17.77
C ARG A 3 32.82 6.80 16.78
N ARG A 4 32.69 5.51 17.12
CA ARG A 4 31.77 4.57 16.47
C ARG A 4 30.34 4.93 16.88
N PHE A 5 29.50 5.33 15.93
CA PHE A 5 28.05 5.28 16.08
C PHE A 5 27.59 3.86 15.74
N VAL A 6 27.11 3.12 16.75
CA VAL A 6 26.44 1.83 16.57
C VAL A 6 24.94 2.11 16.61
N GLY A 7 24.34 2.39 15.45
CA GLY A 7 22.89 2.42 15.29
C GLY A 7 22.38 0.99 15.12
N LYS A 8 21.63 0.48 16.11
CA LYS A 8 20.87 -0.78 15.97
C LYS A 8 19.68 -0.54 15.05
N TYR A 9 19.82 -0.78 13.76
CA TYR A 9 18.67 -0.90 12.86
C TYR A 9 18.01 -2.26 13.11
N ARG A 10 16.75 -2.26 13.57
CA ARG A 10 15.90 -3.45 13.51
C ARG A 10 15.52 -3.67 12.05
N SER A 11 16.20 -4.62 11.39
CA SER A 11 15.88 -5.03 10.03
C SER A 11 14.54 -5.77 10.01
N TRP A 12 13.52 -5.15 9.42
CA TRP A 12 12.31 -5.86 9.04
C TRP A 12 12.62 -6.72 7.80
N PRO A 13 12.22 -8.00 7.76
CA PRO A 13 12.25 -8.75 6.52
C PRO A 13 11.16 -8.18 5.60
N LEU A 14 11.59 -7.39 4.61
CA LEU A 14 10.71 -6.84 3.58
C LEU A 14 10.44 -7.95 2.53
N PHE A 15 9.20 -8.44 2.49
CA PHE A 15 8.75 -9.39 1.47
C PHE A 15 7.86 -8.66 0.47
N VAL A 16 8.40 -8.35 -0.71
CA VAL A 16 7.68 -7.61 -1.76
C VAL A 16 7.11 -8.58 -2.78
N TYR A 17 5.78 -8.58 -2.98
CA TYR A 17 5.11 -9.24 -4.10
C TYR A 17 4.50 -8.16 -4.99
N GLY A 18 5.01 -8.02 -6.22
CA GLY A 18 4.44 -7.12 -7.22
C GLY A 18 3.69 -7.91 -8.29
N ARG A 19 2.49 -7.45 -8.68
CA ARG A 19 1.74 -7.93 -9.84
C ARG A 19 1.64 -6.79 -10.85
N SER A 20 1.85 -7.07 -12.14
CA SER A 20 1.39 -6.22 -13.24
C SER A 20 0.21 -6.93 -13.90
N CYS A 21 -0.99 -6.35 -13.86
CA CYS A 21 -2.16 -6.88 -14.55
C CYS A 21 -2.41 -6.11 -15.84
N SER A 22 -2.04 -6.67 -17.00
CA SER A 22 -2.57 -6.22 -18.29
C SER A 22 -4.00 -6.75 -18.45
N HIS A 23 -4.95 -5.85 -18.75
CA HIS A 23 -6.36 -6.18 -18.94
C HIS A 23 -6.59 -7.11 -20.14
N SER A 24 -7.41 -8.14 -19.95
CA SER A 24 -8.27 -8.68 -21.01
C SER A 24 -9.65 -9.01 -20.43
N GLU A 25 -10.69 -8.54 -21.11
CA GLU A 25 -12.09 -8.79 -20.79
C GLU A 25 -12.44 -10.28 -20.94
N SER A 26 -13.22 -10.83 -20.01
CA SER A 26 -14.51 -11.47 -20.33
C SER A 26 -15.16 -12.18 -19.14
N SER A 27 -16.49 -12.09 -19.15
CA SER A 27 -17.49 -12.97 -18.54
C SER A 27 -17.88 -12.78 -17.07
N SER A 28 -19.08 -12.20 -16.96
CA SER A 28 -20.07 -12.28 -15.91
C SER A 28 -20.35 -13.70 -15.41
N ARG A 29 -20.54 -13.86 -14.09
CA ARG A 29 -21.63 -14.62 -13.43
C ARG A 29 -21.47 -14.63 -11.90
N VAL A 30 -22.50 -14.09 -11.23
CA VAL A 30 -23.09 -14.44 -9.93
C VAL A 30 -22.19 -15.15 -8.91
N TRP A 31 -21.61 -14.45 -7.92
CA TRP A 31 -21.14 -15.09 -6.68
C TRP A 31 -21.18 -14.14 -5.47
N GLY A 32 -22.14 -14.38 -4.57
CA GLY A 32 -22.16 -13.86 -3.20
C GLY A 32 -22.05 -15.02 -2.20
N ARG A 33 -21.33 -14.79 -1.08
CA ARG A 33 -21.24 -15.59 0.17
C ARG A 33 -20.24 -16.76 0.30
N GLN A 34 -19.30 -17.01 -0.62
CA GLN A 34 -18.44 -18.22 -0.51
C GLN A 34 -16.92 -18.04 -0.47
N TYR A 35 -16.39 -16.82 -0.30
CA TYR A 35 -14.94 -16.60 -0.44
C TYR A 35 -14.08 -17.06 0.76
N LEU A 36 -14.63 -17.11 1.98
CA LEU A 36 -13.84 -17.47 3.17
C LEU A 36 -13.49 -18.97 3.29
N ARG A 37 -13.98 -19.86 2.41
CA ARG A 37 -13.69 -21.30 2.47
C ARG A 37 -13.09 -21.93 1.20
N HIS A 38 -12.99 -21.19 0.09
CA HIS A 38 -12.55 -21.75 -1.21
C HIS A 38 -11.15 -21.31 -1.66
N ALA A 39 -10.47 -20.44 -0.90
CA ALA A 39 -9.14 -19.96 -1.26
C ALA A 39 -8.00 -21.01 -1.09
N SER A 40 -8.31 -22.20 -0.58
CA SER A 40 -7.34 -23.28 -0.30
C SER A 40 -7.07 -24.24 -1.48
N SER A 41 -7.73 -24.07 -2.64
CA SER A 41 -7.62 -25.03 -3.76
C SER A 41 -7.07 -24.49 -5.08
N CYS A 42 -6.63 -23.24 -5.16
CA CYS A 42 -6.02 -22.70 -6.39
C CYS A 42 -4.49 -22.84 -6.36
N LYS A 43 -3.94 -23.60 -7.31
CA LYS A 43 -2.49 -23.77 -7.52
C LYS A 43 -1.83 -22.41 -7.83
N PRO A 44 -0.57 -22.20 -7.42
CA PRO A 44 0.13 -20.94 -7.67
C PRO A 44 0.51 -20.80 -9.16
N ASP A 45 0.07 -19.71 -9.78
CA ASP A 45 0.57 -19.25 -11.10
C ASP A 45 1.91 -18.51 -10.93
N PRO A 46 2.86 -18.64 -11.88
CA PRO A 46 4.25 -18.27 -11.67
C PRO A 46 4.54 -16.82 -12.09
N CYS A 47 4.20 -15.84 -11.27
CA CYS A 47 4.75 -14.47 -11.38
C CYS A 47 4.84 -13.79 -10.00
N ALA A 48 5.44 -14.51 -9.05
CA ALA A 48 5.80 -13.98 -7.74
C ALA A 48 7.32 -13.82 -7.67
N ILE A 49 7.80 -12.59 -7.45
CA ILE A 49 9.16 -12.39 -6.95
C ILE A 49 9.04 -12.46 -5.43
N ALA A 50 9.53 -13.54 -4.82
CA ALA A 50 9.71 -13.61 -3.38
C ALA A 50 11.16 -13.25 -3.07
N ILE A 51 11.41 -12.10 -2.44
CA ILE A 51 12.74 -11.81 -1.89
C ILE A 51 12.77 -12.39 -0.46
N GLN A 52 13.04 -13.69 -0.37
CA GLN A 52 13.26 -14.34 0.91
C GLN A 52 14.69 -14.04 1.37
N GLY A 53 14.82 -13.36 2.51
CA GLY A 53 16.09 -13.05 3.15
C GLY A 53 16.82 -14.32 3.56
N GLY A 54 17.60 -14.88 2.64
CA GLY A 54 18.29 -16.16 2.85
C GLY A 54 18.96 -16.69 1.60
N PHE A 55 19.79 -15.89 0.93
CA PHE A 55 20.69 -16.40 -0.11
C PHE A 55 22.15 -16.28 0.36
N GLN A 56 22.88 -17.40 0.38
CA GLN A 56 24.33 -17.39 0.49
C GLN A 56 24.93 -16.96 -0.86
N TRP A 57 25.53 -15.78 -0.88
CA TRP A 57 26.04 -15.12 -2.09
C TRP A 57 27.45 -15.61 -2.45
N LYS A 58 27.62 -16.23 -3.62
CA LYS A 58 28.95 -16.46 -4.22
C LYS A 58 29.37 -15.21 -5.01
N ARG A 59 30.65 -14.82 -4.86
CA ARG A 59 31.29 -13.64 -5.47
C ARG A 59 31.13 -13.63 -7.00
N GLY A 60 30.26 -12.75 -7.48
CA GLY A 60 30.10 -12.33 -8.88
C GLY A 60 28.97 -11.30 -8.89
N GLY A 61 29.26 -10.04 -9.21
CA GLY A 61 28.46 -8.86 -8.85
C GLY A 61 26.95 -9.04 -9.02
N VAL A 62 26.22 -9.14 -7.91
CA VAL A 62 24.76 -9.15 -7.90
C VAL A 62 24.28 -7.76 -7.52
N MET A 63 23.36 -7.22 -8.33
CA MET A 63 22.68 -5.97 -8.07
C MET A 63 21.94 -6.06 -6.71
N ASP A 64 22.07 -5.02 -5.90
CA ASP A 64 21.38 -4.88 -4.61
C ASP A 64 19.86 -5.11 -4.81
N PRO A 65 19.19 -6.02 -4.06
CA PRO A 65 17.75 -6.24 -4.15
C PRO A 65 16.92 -4.95 -4.06
N ARG A 66 17.39 -3.97 -3.27
CA ARG A 66 16.78 -2.64 -3.22
C ARG A 66 16.86 -1.94 -4.57
N GLN A 67 18.02 -1.95 -5.23
CA GLN A 67 18.19 -1.38 -6.56
C GLN A 67 17.33 -2.08 -7.61
N ILE A 68 17.17 -3.41 -7.52
CA ILE A 68 16.27 -4.16 -8.41
C ILE A 68 14.83 -3.65 -8.29
N MET A 69 14.34 -3.39 -7.06
CA MET A 69 13.01 -2.83 -6.85
C MET A 69 12.90 -1.40 -7.38
N LEU A 70 13.90 -0.55 -7.13
CA LEU A 70 13.89 0.84 -7.63
C LEU A 70 13.83 0.88 -9.17
N ASN A 71 14.66 0.05 -9.84
CA ASN A 71 14.63 -0.06 -11.30
C ASN A 71 13.26 -0.55 -11.80
N ARG A 72 12.60 -1.45 -11.06
CA ARG A 72 11.26 -1.92 -11.42
C ARG A 72 10.21 -0.82 -11.30
N ILE A 73 10.31 0.04 -10.28
CA ILE A 73 9.44 1.21 -10.14
C ILE A 73 9.64 2.13 -11.34
N ASP A 74 10.88 2.39 -11.75
CA ASP A 74 11.18 3.20 -12.94
C ASP A 74 10.55 2.64 -14.23
N GLU A 75 10.67 1.33 -14.46
CA GLU A 75 10.06 0.66 -15.61
C GLU A 75 8.53 0.81 -15.65
N LEU A 76 7.88 0.80 -14.48
CA LEU A 76 6.42 0.94 -14.36
C LEU A 76 6.00 2.40 -14.55
N VAL A 77 6.67 3.33 -13.87
CA VAL A 77 6.42 4.77 -13.99
C VAL A 77 6.60 5.24 -15.43
N ALA A 78 7.63 4.77 -16.14
CA ALA A 78 7.85 5.09 -17.56
C ALA A 78 6.71 4.63 -18.47
N LYS A 79 5.89 3.67 -18.02
CA LYS A 79 4.70 3.17 -18.74
C LYS A 79 3.40 3.82 -18.27
N GLY A 80 3.47 4.83 -17.39
CA GLY A 80 2.29 5.45 -16.78
C GLY A 80 1.63 4.58 -15.69
N ASP A 81 2.39 3.66 -15.09
CA ASP A 81 1.92 2.71 -14.08
C ASP A 81 2.64 2.91 -12.73
N LYS A 82 2.27 2.11 -11.74
CA LYS A 82 2.75 2.14 -10.37
C LYS A 82 3.13 0.74 -9.90
N MET A 83 3.97 0.67 -8.87
CA MET A 83 4.19 -0.56 -8.11
C MET A 83 3.29 -0.56 -6.88
N ILE A 84 2.69 -1.69 -6.54
CA ILE A 84 2.02 -1.90 -5.25
C ILE A 84 2.94 -2.75 -4.37
N ILE A 85 3.21 -2.26 -3.16
CA ILE A 85 4.03 -2.90 -2.15
C ILE A 85 3.13 -3.42 -1.05
N ASN A 86 3.27 -4.71 -0.73
CA ASN A 86 2.57 -5.33 0.39
C ASN A 86 3.57 -5.55 1.52
N VAL A 87 3.20 -5.16 2.73
CA VAL A 87 3.95 -5.35 3.95
C VAL A 87 3.12 -6.20 4.89
N TRP A 88 3.69 -7.32 5.32
CA TRP A 88 3.02 -8.27 6.19
C TRP A 88 3.04 -7.77 7.64
N GLY A 89 1.92 -7.97 8.34
CA GLY A 89 1.82 -7.72 9.76
C GLY A 89 2.70 -8.68 10.58
N SER A 90 2.80 -8.44 11.88
CA SER A 90 3.53 -9.32 12.79
C SER A 90 2.73 -10.60 13.08
N GLU A 91 3.42 -11.72 13.30
CA GLU A 91 2.79 -13.02 13.61
C GLU A 91 1.96 -13.01 14.89
N ASP A 92 2.30 -12.13 15.84
CA ASP A 92 1.58 -11.93 17.10
C ASP A 92 0.33 -11.04 16.96
N GLY A 93 0.04 -10.54 15.76
CA GLY A 93 -1.11 -9.67 15.49
C GLY A 93 -1.01 -8.28 16.11
N LEU A 94 0.15 -7.90 16.67
CA LEU A 94 0.35 -6.57 17.24
C LEU A 94 0.49 -5.47 16.18
N GLN A 95 0.92 -5.83 14.98
CA GLN A 95 1.03 -4.94 13.84
C GLN A 95 0.24 -5.46 12.67
N ASN A 96 -0.63 -4.61 12.14
CA ASN A 96 -1.42 -4.92 10.96
C ASN A 96 -0.53 -4.92 9.71
N GLY A 97 -0.86 -5.78 8.76
CA GLY A 97 -0.33 -5.66 7.41
C GLY A 97 -0.86 -4.39 6.74
N PHE A 98 -0.15 -3.94 5.71
CA PHE A 98 -0.58 -2.82 4.90
C PHE A 98 -0.07 -2.94 3.47
N CYS A 99 -0.74 -2.26 2.55
CA CYS A 99 -0.33 -2.12 1.17
C CYS A 99 -0.25 -0.65 0.80
N TYR A 100 0.69 -0.29 -0.08
CA TYR A 100 0.77 1.07 -0.60
C TYR A 100 1.33 1.11 -2.02
N SER A 101 1.01 2.16 -2.76
CA SER A 101 1.57 2.39 -4.08
C SER A 101 2.90 3.15 -4.04
N VAL A 102 3.72 2.94 -5.07
CA VAL A 102 4.87 3.78 -5.42
C VAL A 102 4.84 4.03 -6.92
N GLY A 103 4.83 5.29 -7.31
CA GLY A 103 4.88 5.71 -8.72
C GLY A 103 3.81 6.73 -9.08
N LEU A 104 2.69 6.77 -8.34
CA LEU A 104 1.58 7.69 -8.62
C LEU A 104 2.00 9.15 -8.51
N THR A 105 2.92 9.49 -7.60
CA THR A 105 3.45 10.85 -7.44
C THR A 105 4.15 11.32 -8.72
N SER A 106 4.87 10.43 -9.42
CA SER A 106 5.49 10.75 -10.71
C SER A 106 4.46 11.03 -11.81
N LEU A 107 3.22 10.56 -11.62
CA LEU A 107 2.08 10.80 -12.52
C LEU A 107 1.21 11.98 -12.07
N GLY A 108 1.64 12.73 -11.05
CA GLY A 108 0.88 13.86 -10.48
C GLY A 108 -0.30 13.45 -9.59
N LEU A 109 -0.36 12.18 -9.17
CA LEU A 109 -1.41 11.63 -8.31
C LEU A 109 -0.85 11.32 -6.90
N PRO A 110 -1.66 11.32 -5.84
CA PRO A 110 -1.20 10.92 -4.52
C PRO A 110 -0.92 9.41 -4.48
N GLU A 111 0.04 8.99 -3.67
CA GLU A 111 0.16 7.58 -3.32
C GLU A 111 -1.05 7.12 -2.52
N LEU A 112 -1.37 5.84 -2.66
CA LEU A 112 -2.49 5.20 -1.98
C LEU A 112 -1.96 4.25 -0.92
N PHE A 113 -2.63 4.21 0.23
CA PHE A 113 -2.28 3.37 1.37
C PHE A 113 -3.53 2.69 1.91
N ILE A 114 -3.43 1.42 2.27
CA ILE A 114 -4.49 0.67 2.95
C ILE A 114 -3.85 -0.21 4.02
N SER A 115 -4.47 -0.27 5.20
CA SER A 115 -4.00 -1.09 6.32
C SER A 115 -5.10 -2.02 6.82
N GLY A 116 -4.71 -2.97 7.67
CA GLY A 116 -5.60 -3.91 8.33
C GLY A 116 -5.43 -5.34 7.81
N ASN A 117 -6.29 -6.23 8.31
CA ASN A 117 -6.17 -7.68 8.12
C ASN A 117 -6.89 -8.23 6.88
N ALA A 118 -7.26 -7.37 5.94
CA ALA A 118 -7.83 -7.81 4.67
C ALA A 118 -6.81 -8.62 3.86
N ASP A 119 -7.29 -9.59 3.06
CA ASP A 119 -6.44 -10.36 2.15
C ASP A 119 -5.62 -9.41 1.26
N PRO A 120 -4.28 -9.58 1.16
CA PRO A 120 -3.44 -8.68 0.39
C PRO A 120 -3.89 -8.50 -1.07
N ARG A 121 -4.51 -9.51 -1.68
CA ARG A 121 -5.03 -9.41 -3.06
C ARG A 121 -6.21 -8.45 -3.14
N ILE A 122 -7.05 -8.40 -2.11
CA ILE A 122 -8.16 -7.44 -2.01
C ILE A 122 -7.58 -6.04 -1.81
N GLN A 123 -6.60 -5.87 -0.92
CA GLN A 123 -5.92 -4.59 -0.70
C GLN A 123 -5.29 -4.05 -1.99
N CYS A 124 -4.58 -4.90 -2.76
CA CYS A 124 -4.05 -4.51 -4.07
C CYS A 124 -5.16 -4.11 -5.05
N ALA A 125 -6.23 -4.91 -5.14
CA ALA A 125 -7.34 -4.63 -6.05
C ALA A 125 -8.01 -3.28 -5.73
N LEU A 126 -8.16 -2.95 -4.44
CA LEU A 126 -8.70 -1.66 -4.01
C LEU A 126 -7.80 -0.49 -4.40
N ILE A 127 -6.48 -0.62 -4.19
CA ILE A 127 -5.50 0.38 -4.64
C ILE A 127 -5.57 0.54 -6.17
N GLU A 128 -5.65 -0.55 -6.93
CA GLU A 128 -5.79 -0.51 -8.39
C GLU A 128 -7.06 0.23 -8.81
N SER A 129 -8.21 -0.11 -8.22
CA SER A 129 -9.49 0.53 -8.54
C SER A 129 -9.48 2.02 -8.24
N VAL A 130 -8.92 2.44 -7.10
CA VAL A 130 -8.83 3.86 -6.75
C VAL A 130 -7.83 4.60 -7.64
N ALA A 131 -6.70 3.98 -7.98
CA ALA A 131 -5.72 4.58 -8.89
C ALA A 131 -6.30 4.78 -10.31
N ALA A 132 -7.00 3.78 -10.83
CA ALA A 132 -7.67 3.88 -12.13
C ALA A 132 -8.73 4.99 -12.12
N MET A 133 -9.53 5.09 -11.05
CA MET A 133 -10.47 6.18 -10.86
C MET A 133 -9.77 7.55 -10.84
N TYR A 134 -8.64 7.68 -10.14
CA TYR A 134 -7.88 8.94 -10.09
C TYR A 134 -7.27 9.32 -11.44
N GLN A 135 -6.82 8.35 -12.23
CA GLN A 135 -6.31 8.57 -13.58
C GLN A 135 -7.43 9.01 -14.55
N GLU A 136 -8.63 8.43 -14.43
CA GLU A 136 -9.75 8.73 -15.31
C GLU A 136 -10.46 10.05 -14.93
N LYS A 137 -10.70 10.28 -13.64
CA LYS A 137 -11.60 11.33 -13.13
C LYS A 137 -10.92 12.39 -12.28
N GLY A 138 -9.64 12.21 -11.97
CA GLY A 138 -8.91 13.04 -11.02
C GLY A 138 -9.11 12.62 -9.57
N VAL A 139 -8.37 13.28 -8.67
CA VAL A 139 -8.38 12.97 -7.23
C VAL A 139 -9.69 13.41 -6.59
N SER A 140 -10.35 12.50 -5.88
CA SER A 140 -11.57 12.77 -5.14
C SER A 140 -11.50 12.11 -3.75
N LEU A 141 -11.65 12.91 -2.70
CA LEU A 141 -11.57 12.49 -1.29
C LEU A 141 -12.97 12.36 -0.66
N GLY A 142 -13.04 11.74 0.51
CA GLY A 142 -14.28 11.53 1.26
C GLY A 142 -14.87 10.14 1.04
N ILE A 143 -16.17 10.00 1.25
CA ILE A 143 -16.87 8.71 1.14
C ILE A 143 -17.19 8.41 -0.32
N HIS A 144 -16.78 7.23 -0.78
CA HIS A 144 -17.09 6.69 -2.09
C HIS A 144 -17.92 5.41 -1.94
N GLU A 145 -18.94 5.28 -2.78
CA GLU A 145 -19.75 4.07 -2.89
C GLU A 145 -19.45 3.40 -4.24
N GLY A 146 -19.34 2.06 -4.24
CA GLY A 146 -19.20 1.31 -5.49
C GLY A 146 -17.81 1.30 -6.12
N LEU A 147 -16.75 1.47 -5.32
CA LEU A 147 -15.36 1.27 -5.79
C LEU A 147 -15.10 -0.17 -6.26
N LEU A 148 -15.86 -1.12 -5.74
CA LEU A 148 -15.91 -2.50 -6.21
C LEU A 148 -17.31 -2.85 -6.72
N ALA A 149 -17.38 -3.87 -7.59
CA ALA A 149 -18.61 -4.33 -8.23
C ALA A 149 -19.76 -4.70 -7.27
N ASN A 150 -19.48 -4.84 -5.98
CA ASN A 150 -20.44 -5.15 -4.92
C ASN A 150 -20.97 -3.91 -4.17
N GLY A 151 -20.61 -2.68 -4.56
CA GLY A 151 -21.09 -1.49 -3.86
C GLY A 151 -20.32 -1.17 -2.57
N LEU A 152 -19.08 -1.68 -2.40
CA LEU A 152 -18.31 -1.42 -1.17
C LEU A 152 -18.15 0.09 -0.94
N ARG A 153 -18.67 0.56 0.20
CA ARG A 153 -18.45 1.91 0.74
C ARG A 153 -17.01 1.99 1.24
N MET A 154 -16.28 3.05 0.94
CA MET A 154 -14.96 3.34 1.54
C MET A 154 -14.79 4.82 1.74
N GLU A 155 -13.93 5.20 2.68
CA GLU A 155 -13.53 6.59 2.87
C GLU A 155 -12.08 6.80 2.41
N LEU A 156 -11.85 7.80 1.57
CA LEU A 156 -10.54 8.21 1.09
C LEU A 156 -10.10 9.46 1.84
N VAL A 157 -9.06 9.34 2.67
CA VAL A 157 -8.61 10.41 3.56
C VAL A 157 -7.18 10.79 3.26
N GLU A 158 -6.92 12.07 3.02
CA GLU A 158 -5.56 12.57 2.85
C GLU A 158 -4.81 12.56 4.18
N VAL A 159 -3.61 11.98 4.14
CA VAL A 159 -2.75 11.75 5.30
C VAL A 159 -1.75 12.90 5.44
N ASP A 160 -1.50 13.30 6.67
CA ASP A 160 -0.45 14.27 7.00
C ASP A 160 0.93 13.62 7.00
N CYS A 161 1.60 13.66 5.84
CA CYS A 161 2.96 13.14 5.67
C CYS A 161 4.05 13.98 6.37
N ALA A 162 3.72 15.05 7.10
CA ALA A 162 4.69 15.75 7.94
C ALA A 162 5.20 14.83 9.08
N ASP A 163 4.40 13.87 9.51
CA ASP A 163 4.81 12.89 10.51
C ASP A 163 6.00 12.05 10.03
N HIS A 164 7.09 12.07 10.80
CA HIS A 164 8.28 11.27 10.54
C HIS A 164 8.00 9.77 10.60
N LYS A 165 7.04 9.33 11.42
CA LYS A 165 6.66 7.92 11.54
C LYS A 165 6.09 7.41 10.23
N ILE A 166 5.21 8.16 9.58
CA ILE A 166 4.61 7.78 8.29
C ILE A 166 5.70 7.55 7.25
N ARG A 167 6.62 8.52 7.12
CA ARG A 167 7.71 8.49 6.15
C ARG A 167 8.71 7.35 6.38
N ASN A 168 9.01 7.06 7.64
CA ASN A 168 10.07 6.11 8.00
C ASN A 168 9.59 4.68 8.22
N GLU A 169 8.31 4.49 8.57
CA GLU A 169 7.76 3.16 8.91
C GLU A 169 6.80 2.62 7.83
N TYR A 170 5.97 3.46 7.23
CA TYR A 170 4.95 3.01 6.29
C TYR A 170 5.39 3.13 4.82
N ILE A 171 5.96 4.25 4.41
CA ILE A 171 6.24 4.54 2.99
C ILE A 171 7.74 4.70 2.66
N ILE A 172 8.60 3.97 3.38
CA ILE A 172 10.07 4.11 3.27
C ILE A 172 10.58 3.94 1.82
N LEU A 173 10.06 2.97 1.07
CA LEU A 173 10.50 2.73 -0.31
C LEU A 173 10.08 3.87 -1.24
N ALA A 174 8.90 4.47 -1.01
CA ALA A 174 8.45 5.64 -1.77
C ALA A 174 9.36 6.84 -1.46
N MET A 175 9.67 7.09 -0.19
CA MET A 175 10.59 8.15 0.23
C MET A 175 11.96 7.99 -0.44
N ASP A 176 12.51 6.79 -0.40
CA ASP A 176 13.80 6.46 -1.02
C ASP A 176 13.77 6.68 -2.54
N TYR A 177 12.70 6.22 -3.20
CA TYR A 177 12.50 6.36 -4.64
C TYR A 177 12.46 7.83 -5.07
N TYR A 178 11.62 8.66 -4.43
CA TYR A 178 11.42 10.05 -4.82
C TYR A 178 12.61 10.96 -4.49
N GLN A 179 13.30 10.69 -3.38
CA GLN A 179 14.55 11.39 -3.06
C GLN A 179 15.64 11.11 -4.10
N GLY A 180 15.77 9.86 -4.55
CA GLY A 180 16.73 9.49 -5.60
C GLY A 180 16.45 10.16 -6.95
N HIS A 181 15.18 10.45 -7.24
CA HIS A 181 14.75 11.09 -8.48
C HIS A 181 14.67 12.62 -8.42
N ALA A 182 15.15 13.22 -7.33
CA ALA A 182 15.11 14.66 -7.09
C ALA A 182 13.71 15.27 -7.31
N ILE A 183 12.64 14.50 -7.10
CA ILE A 183 11.27 14.98 -7.20
C ILE A 183 11.02 15.84 -5.94
N PRO A 184 10.96 17.18 -6.09
CA PRO A 184 10.91 18.07 -4.94
C PRO A 184 9.49 18.10 -4.40
N GLY A 185 9.27 17.55 -3.21
CA GLY A 185 7.97 17.67 -2.56
C GLY A 185 7.75 16.65 -1.45
N CYS A 186 6.82 17.00 -0.57
CA CYS A 186 6.22 16.01 0.33
C CYS A 186 5.32 15.09 -0.52
N ILE A 187 5.55 13.78 -0.42
CA ILE A 187 4.65 12.78 -1.00
C ILE A 187 3.24 13.05 -0.46
N ARG A 188 2.26 13.20 -1.36
CA ARG A 188 0.85 13.19 -0.96
C ARG A 188 0.42 11.75 -0.81
N LEU A 189 -0.20 11.42 0.31
CA LEU A 189 -0.66 10.07 0.64
C LEU A 189 -2.16 10.10 0.95
N VAL A 190 -2.91 9.17 0.39
CA VAL A 190 -4.33 8.97 0.69
C VAL A 190 -4.51 7.58 1.31
N GLN A 191 -5.08 7.55 2.51
CA GLN A 191 -5.50 6.33 3.15
C GLN A 191 -6.89 5.92 2.67
N LEU A 192 -6.99 4.66 2.23
CA LEU A 192 -8.21 3.93 1.95
C LEU A 192 -8.69 3.30 3.26
N ARG A 193 -9.79 3.82 3.81
CA ARG A 193 -10.45 3.26 4.99
C ARG A 193 -11.64 2.43 4.53
N TRP A 194 -11.63 1.15 4.87
CA TRP A 194 -12.66 0.20 4.47
C TRP A 194 -13.59 -0.15 5.65
N PRO A 195 -14.83 -0.58 5.39
CA PRO A 195 -15.78 -0.87 6.44
C PRO A 195 -15.60 -2.29 6.97
N ASP A 196 -16.04 -2.51 8.21
CA ASP A 196 -16.14 -3.85 8.78
C ASP A 196 -17.22 -4.70 8.09
N THR A 197 -17.37 -5.95 8.54
CA THR A 197 -18.41 -6.87 8.03
C THR A 197 -19.85 -6.39 8.22
N GLN A 198 -20.09 -5.37 9.04
CA GLN A 198 -21.39 -4.75 9.28
C GLN A 198 -21.56 -3.44 8.49
N GLY A 199 -20.59 -3.05 7.66
CA GLY A 199 -20.64 -1.86 6.83
C GLY A 199 -20.22 -0.57 7.54
N ARG A 200 -19.63 -0.67 8.74
CA ARG A 200 -19.21 0.49 9.53
C ARG A 200 -17.79 0.89 9.21
N LEU A 201 -17.52 2.19 9.06
CA LEU A 201 -16.17 2.72 8.90
C LEU A 201 -15.40 2.73 10.24
N PRO A 202 -14.06 2.81 10.22
CA PRO A 202 -13.23 2.68 11.43
C PRO A 202 -13.50 3.70 12.54
N ASP A 203 -14.05 4.85 12.20
CA ASP A 203 -14.42 5.93 13.12
C ASP A 203 -15.89 5.89 13.55
N GLU A 204 -16.69 4.98 12.98
CA GLU A 204 -18.10 4.84 13.31
C GLU A 204 -18.32 4.00 14.59
N PRO A 205 -19.30 4.36 15.44
CA PRO A 205 -19.60 3.61 16.64
C PRO A 205 -19.92 2.14 16.37
N GLY A 206 -19.24 1.25 17.10
CA GLY A 206 -19.44 -0.18 17.05
C GLY A 206 -18.56 -0.93 16.05
N TYR A 207 -17.68 -0.24 15.30
CA TYR A 207 -16.72 -0.87 14.37
C TYR A 207 -16.06 -2.13 14.95
N ASP A 208 -16.05 -3.22 14.17
CA ASP A 208 -15.45 -4.48 14.58
C ASP A 208 -13.92 -4.38 14.64
N MET A 209 -13.38 -4.48 15.86
CA MET A 209 -11.94 -4.39 16.10
C MET A 209 -11.16 -5.61 15.58
N ALA A 210 -11.81 -6.69 15.17
CA ALA A 210 -11.15 -7.77 14.43
C ALA A 210 -10.60 -7.28 13.08
N ASP A 211 -11.29 -6.30 12.47
CA ASP A 211 -10.92 -5.65 11.21
C ASP A 211 -10.13 -4.36 11.46
N LYS A 212 -9.41 -4.24 12.60
CA LYS A 212 -8.70 -3.02 12.97
C LYS A 212 -7.76 -2.55 11.87
N GLN A 213 -7.82 -1.26 11.58
CA GLN A 213 -6.93 -0.56 10.66
C GLN A 213 -6.03 0.40 11.44
N ASP A 214 -4.82 0.60 10.93
CA ASP A 214 -3.94 1.65 11.43
C ASP A 214 -4.38 2.99 10.83
N LEU A 215 -5.10 3.80 11.60
CA LEU A 215 -5.58 5.11 11.14
C LEU A 215 -4.44 6.13 11.21
N LEU A 216 -4.08 6.65 10.05
CA LEU A 216 -3.04 7.68 9.94
C LEU A 216 -3.64 9.07 10.19
N PRO A 217 -2.85 10.02 10.74
CA PRO A 217 -3.32 11.38 11.01
C PRO A 217 -3.76 12.06 9.71
N SER A 218 -4.95 12.68 9.74
CA SER A 218 -5.50 13.36 8.56
C SER A 218 -4.95 14.78 8.41
N SER A 219 -4.70 15.22 7.18
CA SER A 219 -4.23 16.58 6.89
C SER A 219 -5.26 17.67 7.27
N ALA A 220 -6.55 17.31 7.31
CA ALA A 220 -7.64 18.20 7.69
C ALA A 220 -7.65 18.51 9.20
N GLN A 221 -7.33 17.54 10.06
CA GLN A 221 -7.32 17.73 11.51
C GLN A 221 -6.15 18.61 11.98
N THR A 222 -4.96 18.46 11.39
CA THR A 222 -3.78 19.25 11.81
C THR A 222 -3.96 20.75 11.60
N LYS A 223 -4.71 21.18 10.57
CA LYS A 223 -4.98 22.61 10.31
C LYS A 223 -5.87 23.25 11.38
N SER A 224 -6.69 22.47 12.08
CA SER A 224 -7.57 22.99 13.13
C SER A 224 -6.87 23.27 14.47
N MET A 225 -5.69 22.69 14.70
CA MET A 225 -4.93 22.86 15.95
C MET A 225 -3.91 24.00 15.93
N GLN A 226 -3.63 24.61 14.77
CA GLN A 226 -2.62 25.68 14.64
C GLN A 226 -3.19 27.10 14.83
N PHE A 227 -4.47 27.23 15.17
CA PHE A 227 -5.13 28.52 15.43
C PHE A 227 -5.64 28.59 16.88
N HIS A 228 -4.74 28.61 17.85
CA HIS A 228 -5.04 29.05 19.22
C HIS A 228 -3.83 29.74 19.84
#